data_AF-A0A844EL58-F1
#
_entry.id   AF-A0A844EL58-F1
#
_cell.length_a   1.000
_cell.length_b   1.000
_cell.length_c   1.000
_cell.angle_alpha   90.00
_cell.angle_beta   90.00
_cell.angle_gamma   90.00
#
_symmetry.space_group_name_H-M   'P 1'
#
loop_
_entity.id
_entity.type
_entity.pdbx_description
1 polymer ?
#
loop_
_entity_poly.entity_id
_entity_poly.type
_entity_poly.pdbx_seq_one_letter_code
_entity_poly.pdbx_strand_id
1 'polypeptide(L)' 'LNYGVSVPKVALQIQSQVEQQLLFMTGLKVTEVNVHVQGVVPEKTTSTVDPNNPFADEEENGEE' A
#
# COMPACT_ATOMS: atom_id res chain seq x y z
N LEU A 1 -8.43 2.39 4.61
CA LEU A 1 -7.16 1.74 4.27
C LEU A 1 -6.18 2.84 3.89
N ASN A 2 -5.02 2.92 4.55
CA ASN A 2 -3.99 3.89 4.18
C ASN A 2 -3.20 3.34 2.99
N TYR A 3 -3.46 3.86 1.80
CA TYR A 3 -2.65 3.60 0.62
C TYR A 3 -1.38 4.48 0.65
N GLY A 4 -0.39 4.16 -0.19
CA GLY A 4 0.86 4.93 -0.26
C GLY A 4 1.87 4.70 0.87
N VAL A 5 1.65 3.71 1.75
CA VAL A 5 2.63 3.39 2.80
C VAL A 5 3.82 2.59 2.23
N SER A 6 5.04 2.99 2.60
CA SER A 6 6.25 2.30 2.15
C SER A 6 6.33 0.88 2.73
N VAL A 7 6.48 -0.12 1.86
CA VAL A 7 6.63 -1.53 2.24
C VAL A 7 7.70 -1.75 3.31
N PRO A 8 8.91 -1.15 3.26
CA PRO A 8 9.92 -1.34 4.29
C PRO A 8 9.49 -0.86 5.68
N LYS A 9 8.73 0.25 5.75
CA LYS A 9 8.24 0.81 7.02
C LYS A 9 7.24 -0.13 7.69
N VAL A 10 6.32 -0.69 6.89
CA VAL A 10 5.32 -1.65 7.38
C VAL A 10 6.00 -2.96 7.78
N ALA A 11 6.94 -3.44 6.99
CA ALA A 11 7.70 -4.66 7.30
C ALA A 11 8.44 -4.54 8.65
N LEU A 12 9.12 -3.42 8.90
CA LEU A 12 9.84 -3.18 10.15
C LEU A 12 8.89 -3.13 11.35
N GLN A 13 7.73 -2.50 11.20
CA GLN A 13 6.70 -2.49 12.23
C GLN A 13 6.19 -3.90 12.53
N ILE A 14 5.92 -4.72 11.50
CA ILE A 14 5.48 -6.10 11.66
C ILE A 14 6.55 -6.92 12.40
N GLN A 15 7.82 -6.79 12.01
CA GLN A 15 8.94 -7.52 12.64
C GLN A 15 9.01 -7.24 14.15
N SER A 16 8.99 -5.97 14.55
CA SER A 16 9.02 -5.57 15.96
C SER A 16 7.81 -6.09 16.74
N GLN A 17 6.61 -5.99 16.14
CA GLN A 17 5.39 -6.45 16.81
C GLN A 17 5.41 -7.96 17.04
N VAL A 18 5.84 -8.75 16.04
CA VAL A 18 5.91 -10.22 16.15
C VAL A 18 6.94 -10.66 17.18
N GLU A 19 8.11 -10.01 17.22
CA GLU A 19 9.14 -10.29 18.22
C GLU A 19 8.62 -10.03 19.64
N GLN A 20 8.00 -8.87 19.88
CA GLN A 20 7.46 -8.50 21.18
C GLN A 20 6.31 -9.43 21.60
N GLN A 21 5.41 -9.77 20.68
CA GLN A 21 4.25 -10.61 20.95
C GLN A 21 4.69 -12.02 21.37
N LEU A 22 5.66 -12.61 20.65
CA LEU A 22 6.18 -13.94 20.96
C LEU A 22 6.93 -13.95 22.31
N LEU A 23 7.72 -12.92 22.58
CA LEU A 23 8.39 -12.76 23.86
C LEU A 23 7.39 -12.68 25.01
N PHE A 24 6.31 -11.90 24.87
CA PHE A 24 5.32 -11.72 25.93
C PHE A 24 4.40 -12.94 26.13
N MET A 25 3.97 -13.59 25.05
CA MET A 25 3.05 -14.72 25.13
C MET A 25 3.72 -16.03 25.53
N THR A 26 4.99 -16.24 25.13
CA THR A 26 5.66 -17.54 25.26
C THR A 26 6.97 -17.48 26.04
N GLY A 27 7.51 -16.29 26.31
CA GLY A 27 8.81 -16.13 26.98
C GLY A 27 10.01 -16.50 26.11
N LEU A 28 9.79 -16.83 24.83
CA LEU A 28 10.85 -17.22 23.91
C LEU A 28 11.44 -15.99 23.22
N LYS A 29 12.78 -15.93 23.16
CA LYS A 29 13.49 -14.90 22.42
C LYS A 29 13.72 -15.35 20.98
N VAL A 30 13.12 -14.62 20.03
CA VAL A 30 13.26 -14.87 18.60
C VAL A 30 14.57 -14.26 18.10
N THR A 31 15.32 -14.98 17.25
CA THR A 31 16.59 -14.49 16.70
C THR A 31 16.39 -13.56 15.51
N GLU A 32 15.42 -13.87 14.65
CA GLU A 32 15.13 -13.09 13.44
C GLU A 32 13.69 -13.30 12.97
N VAL A 33 13.09 -12.25 12.40
CA VAL A 33 11.76 -12.30 11.76
C VAL A 33 11.90 -11.87 10.31
N ASN A 34 11.63 -12.79 9.38
CA ASN A 34 11.71 -12.56 7.95
C ASN A 34 10.31 -12.28 7.38
N VAL A 35 10.18 -11.18 6.60
CA VAL A 35 8.93 -10.78 5.96
C VAL A 35 9.05 -10.95 4.46
N HIS A 36 8.18 -11.78 3.88
CA HIS A 36 8.12 -11.99 2.43
C HIS A 36 6.88 -11.28 1.85
N VAL A 37 7.10 -10.44 0.84
CA VAL A 37 6.05 -9.65 0.20
C VAL A 37 5.65 -10.33 -1.10
N GLN A 38 4.42 -10.85 -1.16
CA GLN A 38 3.92 -11.60 -2.32
C GLN A 38 3.41 -10.67 -3.45
N GLY A 39 2.94 -9.48 -3.10
CA GLY A 39 2.42 -8.52 -4.08
C GLY A 39 2.02 -7.20 -3.43
N VAL A 40 1.95 -6.16 -4.25
CA VAL A 40 1.47 -4.83 -3.87
C VAL A 40 0.28 -4.45 -4.75
N VAL A 41 -0.78 -3.92 -4.13
CA VAL A 41 -1.90 -3.35 -4.88
C VAL A 41 -1.55 -1.88 -5.15
N PRO A 42 -1.30 -1.48 -6.41
CA PRO A 42 -1.11 -0.08 -6.73
C PRO A 42 -2.38 0.70 -6.42
N GLU A 43 -2.24 1.99 -6.16
CA GLU A 43 -3.40 2.87 -6.06
C GLU A 43 -4.21 2.75 -7.36
N LYS A 44 -5.54 2.59 -7.23
CA LYS A 44 -6.41 2.61 -8.40
C LYS A 44 -6.26 3.99 -9.03
N THR A 45 -5.55 4.07 -10.16
CA THR A 45 -5.70 5.19 -11.07
C THR A 45 -7.16 5.14 -11.51
N THR A 46 -7.98 6.02 -10.95
CA THR A 46 -9.28 6.32 -11.54
C THR A 46 -8.98 6.83 -12.93
N SER A 47 -9.10 5.97 -13.94
CA SER A 47 -9.06 6.42 -15.32
C SER A 47 -10.22 7.40 -15.43
N THR A 48 -9.92 8.69 -15.55
CA THR A 48 -10.88 9.76 -15.78
C THR A 48 -11.44 9.74 -17.20
N VAL A 49 -11.19 8.65 -17.93
CA VAL A 49 -11.61 8.46 -19.32
C VAL A 49 -13.05 7.96 -19.31
N ASP A 50 -14.00 8.81 -19.73
CA ASP A 50 -15.39 8.44 -19.95
C ASP A 50 -15.45 7.34 -21.04
N PRO A 51 -16.01 6.15 -20.75
CA PRO A 51 -16.18 5.08 -21.74
C PRO A 51 -17.01 5.52 -22.96
N ASN A 52 -17.87 6.53 -22.80
CA ASN A 52 -18.72 7.05 -23.86
C ASN A 52 -18.04 8.18 -24.64
N ASN A 53 -16.92 8.73 -24.17
CA ASN A 53 -16.16 9.74 -24.91
C ASN A 53 -14.64 9.76 -24.58
N PRO A 54 -13.89 8.73 -25.00
CA PRO A 54 -12.48 8.53 -24.61
C PRO A 54 -11.46 9.48 -25.30
N PHE A 55 -11.92 10.37 -26.18
CA PHE A 55 -11.10 11.30 -26.96
C PHE A 55 -11.62 12.74 -26.89
N ALA A 56 -12.36 13.09 -25.84
CA ALA A 56 -12.72 14.49 -25.60
C ALA A 56 -11.43 15.26 -25.27
N ASP A 57 -10.91 16.02 -26.24
CA ASP A 57 -9.83 16.95 -25.97
C ASP A 57 -10.33 17.99 -24.95
N GLU A 58 -9.58 18.23 -23.87
CA GLU A 58 -9.93 19.20 -22.80
C GLU A 58 -9.88 20.68 -23.28
N GLU A 59 -9.93 20.93 -24.58
CA GLU A 59 -9.87 22.25 -25.20
C GLU A 59 -11.21 22.62 -25.87
N GLU A 60 -12.30 22.60 -25.10
CA GLU A 60 -13.51 23.34 -25.48
C GLU A 60 -14.23 23.90 -24.24
N ASN A 61 -13.48 24.64 -23.42
CA ASN A 61 -14.08 25.69 -22.59
C ASN A 61 -13.32 27.00 -22.80
N GLY A 62 -13.22 27.38 -24.06
CA GLY A 62 -13.17 28.77 -24.46
C GLY A 62 -14.61 29.24 -24.69
N GLU A 63 -14.93 30.35 -24.04
CA GLU A 63 -16.05 31.28 -24.30
C GLU A 63 -17.30 31.16 -23.38
N GLU A 64 -17.38 32.19 -22.52
CA GLU A 64 -18.44 32.73 -21.64
C GLU A 64 -18.67 32.11 -20.24
#